data_AF-A0A2V6SCG7-F1
#
_entry.id   AF-A0A2V6SCG7-F1
#
_cell.length_a   1.000
_cell.length_b   1.000
_cell.length_c   1.000
_cell.angle_alpha   90.00
_cell.angle_beta   90.00
_cell.angle_gamma   90.00
#
_symmetry.space_group_name_H-M   'P 1'
#
loop_
_entity.id
_entity.type
_entity.pdbx_description
1 polymer ?
#
loop_
_entity_poly.entity_id
_entity_poly.type
_entity_poly.pdbx_seq_one_letter_code
_entity_poly.pdbx_strand_id
1 'polypeptide(L)'
;MSVVIVGGGLMGLSAAFHLRRADPGRSVTVLERARVGSAASGASAAGVRAMGRDPAERALGLESLARWPGLDRELEAETRYRRSGGLRVALDEGAWRAARSWTDAQRA
;
A
#
# COMPACT_ATOMS: atom_id res chain seq x y z
N MET A 1 -27.58 5.56 -3.98
CA MET A 1 -26.75 5.71 -5.20
C MET A 1 -25.88 4.48 -5.36
N SER A 2 -25.78 3.91 -6.55
CA SER A 2 -24.97 2.71 -6.85
C SER A 2 -23.59 3.12 -7.37
N VAL A 3 -22.55 2.37 -7.02
CA VAL A 3 -21.17 2.60 -7.47
C VAL A 3 -20.68 1.39 -8.24
N VAL A 4 -20.16 1.62 -9.45
CA VAL A 4 -19.45 0.60 -10.23
C VAL A 4 -17.96 0.92 -10.20
N ILE A 5 -17.14 -0.07 -9.85
CA ILE A 5 -15.67 0.01 -9.83
C ILE A 5 -15.14 -0.92 -10.91
N VAL A 6 -14.32 -0.40 -11.81
CA VAL A 6 -13.67 -1.17 -12.88
C VAL A 6 -12.25 -1.53 -12.44
N GLY A 7 -12.00 -2.82 -12.23
CA GLY A 7 -10.73 -3.39 -11.80
C GLY A 7 -10.79 -4.04 -10.42
N GLY A 8 -10.49 -5.33 -10.35
CA GLY A 8 -10.38 -6.14 -9.14
C GLY A 8 -8.94 -6.22 -8.59
N GLY A 9 -8.16 -5.16 -8.78
CA GLY A 9 -6.84 -5.00 -8.14
C GLY A 9 -6.94 -4.42 -6.74
N LEU A 10 -5.78 -4.24 -6.07
CA LEU A 10 -5.68 -3.72 -4.71
C LEU A 10 -6.44 -2.39 -4.51
N MET A 11 -6.30 -1.46 -5.46
CA MET A 11 -6.96 -0.15 -5.39
C MET A 11 -8.49 -0.26 -5.50
N GLY A 12 -8.99 -1.04 -6.46
CA GLY A 12 -10.43 -1.22 -6.68
C GLY A 12 -11.10 -1.93 -5.51
N LEU A 13 -10.48 -2.99 -4.99
CA LEU A 13 -10.98 -3.70 -3.81
C LEU A 13 -10.91 -2.83 -2.54
N SER A 14 -9.84 -2.06 -2.35
CA SER A 14 -9.72 -1.13 -1.23
C SER A 14 -10.83 -0.07 -1.26
N ALA A 15 -11.09 0.51 -2.43
CA ALA A 15 -12.18 1.47 -2.61
C ALA A 15 -13.55 0.82 -2.33
N ALA A 16 -13.81 -0.38 -2.87
CA ALA A 16 -15.06 -1.10 -2.66
C ALA A 16 -15.30 -1.39 -1.17
N PHE A 17 -14.27 -1.89 -0.48
CA PHE A 17 -14.28 -2.17 0.94
C PHE A 17 -14.61 -0.93 1.76
N HIS A 18 -13.89 0.18 1.53
CA HIS A 18 -14.09 1.41 2.28
C HIS A 18 -15.45 2.07 1.99
N LEU A 19 -15.95 2.00 0.76
CA LEU A 19 -17.29 2.50 0.42
C LEU A 19 -18.41 1.73 1.14
N ARG A 20 -18.29 0.39 1.18
CA ARG A 20 -19.24 -0.47 1.90
C ARG A 20 -19.16 -0.29 3.41
N ARG A 21 -17.96 -0.11 3.96
CA ARG A 21 -17.75 0.14 5.39
C ARG A 21 -18.32 1.49 5.83
N ALA A 22 -18.21 2.52 4.99
CA ALA A 22 -18.77 3.84 5.28
C ALA A 22 -20.30 3.88 5.19
N ASP A 23 -20.90 3.05 4.33
CA ASP A 23 -22.34 2.95 4.16
C ASP A 23 -22.73 1.50 3.81
N PRO A 24 -23.15 0.70 4.81
CA PRO A 24 -23.60 -0.67 4.62
C PRO A 24 -24.87 -0.83 3.78
N GLY A 25 -25.56 0.26 3.44
CA GLY A 25 -26.68 0.26 2.49
C GLY A 25 -26.25 0.50 1.05
N ARG A 26 -24.99 0.90 0.82
CA ARG A 26 -24.49 1.23 -0.52
C ARG A 26 -24.31 -0.04 -1.36
N SER A 27 -24.88 0.00 -2.56
CA SER A 27 -24.62 -1.00 -3.59
C SER A 27 -23.31 -0.67 -4.29
N VAL A 28 -22.37 -1.61 -4.26
CA VAL A 28 -21.06 -1.50 -4.90
C VAL A 28 -20.84 -2.75 -5.75
N THR A 29 -20.59 -2.57 -7.04
CA THR A 29 -20.26 -3.65 -7.98
C THR A 29 -18.83 -3.48 -8.46
N VAL A 30 -18.00 -4.52 -8.34
CA VAL A 30 -16.64 -4.55 -8.88
C VAL A 30 -16.62 -5.42 -10.14
N LEU A 31 -16.16 -4.86 -11.25
CA LEU A 31 -16.01 -5.56 -12.52
C LEU A 31 -14.52 -5.82 -12.78
N GLU A 32 -14.13 -7.08 -12.81
CA GLU A 32 -12.78 -7.52 -13.17
C GLU A 32 -12.84 -8.33 -14.47
N ARG A 33 -11.97 -8.01 -15.42
CA ARG A 33 -11.96 -8.66 -16.74
C ARG A 33 -11.43 -10.09 -16.66
N ALA A 34 -10.46 -10.34 -15.78
CA ALA A 34 -9.80 -11.63 -15.62
C ALA A 34 -10.05 -12.17 -14.20
N ARG A 35 -8.97 -12.51 -13.48
CA ARG A 35 -9.03 -12.95 -12.09
C ARG A 35 -8.65 -11.80 -11.16
N VAL A 36 -9.34 -11.68 -10.03
CA VAL A 36 -9.00 -10.75 -8.95
C VAL A 36 -7.50 -10.80 -8.63
N GLY A 37 -6.86 -9.63 -8.60
CA GLY A 37 -5.44 -9.49 -8.30
C GLY A 37 -4.47 -10.01 -9.37
N SER A 38 -4.92 -10.52 -10.52
CA SER A 38 -4.03 -11.18 -11.50
C SER A 38 -3.04 -10.28 -12.23
N ALA A 39 -3.21 -8.96 -12.19
CA ALA A 39 -2.33 -7.98 -12.83
C ALA A 39 -1.26 -7.46 -11.84
N ALA A 40 -0.96 -6.16 -11.88
CA ALA A 40 0.11 -5.53 -11.10
C ALA A 40 0.05 -5.85 -9.59
N SER A 41 -1.16 -6.00 -9.00
CA SER A 41 -1.29 -6.32 -7.58
C SER A 41 -0.71 -7.69 -7.21
N GLY A 42 -1.00 -8.72 -8.00
CA GLY A 42 -0.49 -10.09 -7.79
C GLY A 42 0.91 -10.31 -8.34
N ALA A 43 1.34 -9.50 -9.31
CA ALA A 43 2.71 -9.54 -9.84
C ALA A 43 3.72 -8.70 -9.01
N SER A 44 3.24 -7.97 -7.99
CA SER A 44 4.11 -7.12 -7.18
C SER A 44 5.00 -7.93 -6.24
N ALA A 45 6.18 -7.39 -5.90
CA ALA A 45 7.02 -7.91 -4.82
C ALA A 45 6.40 -7.71 -3.42
N ALA A 46 5.20 -7.11 -3.33
CA ALA A 46 4.41 -6.91 -2.11
C ALA A 46 5.12 -6.16 -0.95
N GLY A 47 6.18 -5.39 -1.25
CA GLY A 47 6.92 -4.64 -0.24
C GLY A 47 6.14 -3.44 0.30
N VAL A 48 5.81 -3.45 1.59
CA VAL A 48 5.21 -2.32 2.30
C VAL A 48 6.32 -1.46 2.92
N ARG A 49 6.61 -0.30 2.33
CA ARG A 49 7.70 0.60 2.80
C ARG A 49 7.37 2.07 2.57
N ALA A 50 7.87 2.93 3.45
CA ALA A 50 7.89 4.39 3.25
C ALA A 50 9.29 4.91 2.84
N MET A 51 10.34 4.12 3.04
CA MET A 51 11.73 4.49 2.70
C MET A 51 11.90 4.74 1.21
N GLY A 52 12.50 5.88 0.87
CA GLY A 52 12.85 6.26 -0.50
C GLY A 52 11.66 6.64 -1.39
N ARG A 53 10.53 7.05 -0.79
CA ARG A 53 9.42 7.67 -1.51
C ARG A 53 9.69 9.14 -1.82
N ASP A 54 9.00 9.65 -2.83
CA ASP A 54 8.94 11.09 -3.07
C ASP A 54 8.39 11.81 -1.83
N PRO A 55 8.94 12.98 -1.44
CA PRO A 55 8.43 13.74 -0.30
C PRO A 55 6.93 14.02 -0.35
N ALA A 56 6.36 14.25 -1.55
CA ALA A 56 4.94 14.52 -1.72
C ALA A 56 4.05 13.32 -1.35
N GLU A 57 4.57 12.10 -1.45
CA GLU A 57 3.82 10.86 -1.14
C GLU A 57 4.07 10.36 0.29
N ARG A 58 5.00 10.99 1.02
CA ARG A 58 5.50 10.44 2.27
C ARG A 58 4.43 10.35 3.36
N ALA A 59 3.62 11.41 3.52
CA ALA A 59 2.53 11.42 4.49
C ALA A 59 1.57 10.26 4.24
N LEU A 60 1.11 10.09 2.99
CA LEU A 60 0.25 8.98 2.59
C LEU A 60 0.93 7.61 2.83
N GLY A 61 2.23 7.52 2.57
CA GLY A 61 3.01 6.31 2.78
C GLY A 61 3.13 5.88 4.24
N LEU A 62 3.29 6.85 5.15
CA LEU A 62 3.35 6.61 6.60
C LEU A 62 1.98 6.22 7.15
N GLU A 63 0.91 6.89 6.74
CA GLU A 63 -0.46 6.54 7.10
C GLU A 63 -0.82 5.13 6.63
N SER A 64 -0.47 4.78 5.38
CA SER A 64 -0.65 3.41 4.89
C SER A 64 0.12 2.41 5.75
N LEU A 65 1.41 2.66 6.04
CA LEU A 65 2.26 1.79 6.84
C LEU A 65 1.69 1.55 8.26
N ALA A 66 1.09 2.58 8.86
CA ALA A 66 0.47 2.50 10.18
C ALA A 66 -0.77 1.59 10.23
N ARG A 67 -1.49 1.43 9.11
CA ARG A 67 -2.69 0.59 9.02
C ARG A 67 -2.39 -0.90 8.91
N TRP A 68 -1.30 -1.29 8.23
CA TRP A 68 -0.98 -2.69 7.93
C TRP A 68 -1.00 -3.65 9.15
N PRO A 69 -0.46 -3.29 10.33
CA PRO A 69 -0.50 -4.16 11.51
C PRO A 69 -1.92 -4.52 12.01
N GLY A 70 -2.92 -3.69 11.70
CA GLY A 70 -4.31 -3.91 12.10
C GLY A 70 -5.18 -4.54 11.01
N LEU A 71 -4.62 -4.75 9.81
CA LEU A 71 -5.41 -5.04 8.62
C LEU A 71 -6.07 -6.43 8.66
N ASP A 72 -5.43 -7.42 9.28
CA ASP A 72 -6.02 -8.75 9.46
C ASP A 72 -7.34 -8.69 10.24
N ARG A 73 -7.37 -7.86 11.28
CA ARG A 73 -8.59 -7.60 12.07
C ARG A 73 -9.61 -6.81 11.28
N GLU A 74 -9.17 -5.82 10.51
CA GLU A 74 -10.05 -4.98 9.70
C GLU A 74 -10.76 -5.78 8.60
N LEU A 75 -10.08 -6.78 8.02
CA LEU A 75 -10.57 -7.63 6.93
C LEU A 75 -11.16 -8.96 7.40
N GLU A 76 -11.05 -9.27 8.70
CA GLU A 76 -11.43 -10.57 9.28
C GLU A 76 -10.76 -11.76 8.56
N ALA A 77 -9.54 -11.55 8.06
CA ALA A 77 -8.80 -12.52 7.26
C ALA A 77 -7.28 -12.27 7.33
N GLU A 78 -6.48 -13.33 7.23
CA GLU A 78 -5.01 -13.22 7.27
C GLU A 78 -4.45 -12.59 5.98
N THR A 79 -3.74 -11.47 6.13
CA THR A 79 -3.00 -10.83 5.02
C THR A 79 -1.59 -11.37 4.85
N ARG A 80 -1.09 -12.13 5.84
CA ARG A 80 0.31 -12.60 5.95
C ARG A 80 1.35 -11.48 5.98
N TYR A 81 0.91 -10.26 6.31
CA TYR A 81 1.82 -9.12 6.46
C TYR A 81 2.81 -9.37 7.60
N ARG A 82 4.09 -9.08 7.36
CA ARG A 82 5.14 -9.09 8.39
C ARG A 82 5.92 -7.78 8.39
N ARG A 83 6.05 -7.17 9.56
CA ARG A 83 6.86 -5.97 9.76
C ARG A 83 8.29 -6.36 10.14
N SER A 84 9.19 -6.37 9.17
CA SER A 84 10.62 -6.70 9.36
C SER A 84 11.58 -5.51 9.24
N GLY A 85 11.05 -4.30 9.02
CA GLY A 85 11.87 -3.10 8.77
C GLY A 85 12.48 -3.10 7.37
N GLY A 86 13.38 -2.16 7.10
CA GLY A 86 14.08 -2.04 5.82
C GLY A 86 15.46 -1.43 6.02
N LEU A 87 16.44 -1.95 5.28
CA LEU A 87 17.82 -1.48 5.29
C LEU A 87 18.22 -1.05 3.88
N ARG A 88 18.83 0.14 3.77
CA ARG A 88 19.50 0.59 2.55
C ARG A 88 20.99 0.64 2.83
N VAL A 89 21.79 -0.08 2.04
CA VAL A 89 23.24 -0.18 2.19
C VAL A 89 23.93 0.63 1.10
N ALA A 90 24.93 1.42 1.46
CA ALA A 90 25.83 2.07 0.50
C ALA A 90 26.92 1.06 0.10
N LEU A 91 27.00 0.74 -1.19
CA LEU A 91 27.94 -0.26 -1.72
C LEU A 91 29.19 0.38 -2.37
N ASP A 92 29.18 1.70 -2.52
CA ASP A 92 30.26 2.48 -3.09
C ASP A 92 30.34 3.88 -2.44
N GLU A 93 31.43 4.58 -2.74
CA GLU A 93 31.72 5.90 -2.18
C GLU A 93 30.69 6.97 -2.61
N GLY A 94 30.10 6.83 -3.80
CA GLY A 94 29.04 7.73 -4.27
C GLY A 94 27.77 7.59 -3.43
N ALA A 95 27.33 6.35 -3.20
CA ALA A 95 26.23 6.03 -2.32
C ALA A 95 26.49 6.45 -0.87
N TRP A 96 27.73 6.30 -0.39
CA TRP A 96 28.13 6.75 0.95
C TRP A 96 27.97 8.26 1.12
N ARG A 97 28.47 9.05 0.17
CA ARG A 97 28.29 10.52 0.18
C ARG A 97 26.81 10.93 0.16
N ALA A 98 25.98 10.18 -0.56
CA ALA A 98 24.54 10.44 -0.64
C ALA A 98 23.74 9.94 0.59
N ALA A 99 24.33 9.11 1.45
CA ALA A 99 23.61 8.46 2.55
C ALA A 99 22.96 9.47 3.51
N ARG A 100 23.67 10.58 3.80
CA ARG A 100 23.18 11.64 4.69
C ARG A 100 21.90 12.30 4.15
N SER A 101 21.84 12.61 2.86
CA SER A 101 20.64 13.23 2.29
C SER A 101 19.45 12.27 2.31
N TRP A 102 19.66 10.97 2.14
CA TRP A 102 18.59 9.97 2.27
C TRP A 102 18.05 9.86 3.69
N THR A 103 18.91 10.01 4.71
CA THR A 103 18.48 10.01 6.11
C THR A 103 17.74 11.28 6.49
N ASP A 104 18.21 12.43 6.01
CA ASP A 104 17.58 13.73 6.29
C ASP A 104 16.19 13.79 5.64
N ALA A 105 16.09 13.34 4.39
CA ALA A 105 14.82 13.21 3.68
C ALA A 105 13.84 12.20 4.31
N GLN A 106 14.30 11.34 5.23
CA GLN A 106 13.46 10.42 6.01
C GLN A 106 13.10 10.94 7.40
N ARG A 107 13.69 12.06 7.85
CA ARG A 107 13.40 12.66 9.16
C ARG A 107 12.56 13.94 9.07
N ALA A 108 12.67 14.66 7.95
CA ALA A 108 11.83 15.83 7.65
C ALA A 108 10.33 15.50 7.65
#